data_AF-A0AB35IM21-F1
#
_entry.id   AF-A0AB35IM21-F1
#
_cell.length_a   1.000
_cell.length_b   1.000
_cell.length_c   1.000
_cell.angle_alpha   90.00
_cell.angle_beta   90.00
_cell.angle_gamma   90.00
#
_symmetry.space_group_name_H-M   'P 1'
#
loop_
_entity.id
_entity.type
_entity.pdbx_description
1 polymer ?
#
loop_
_entity_poly.entity_id
_entity_poly.type
_entity_poly.pdbx_seq_one_letter_code
_entity_poly.pdbx_strand_id
1 'polypeptide(L)'
;MHFRDIRTFKTVDKKIEELAVKLDSPILSIPGIGIYSGMSILSETGDIHNFSSAVKVMGFAGVDPGTYQSGEYSAPRTALSKRGSRHLRKSLYQCILTVCTNNLAFNKYYKLKRSQGKSDRCAQGHSV
;
A
#
# COMPACT_ATOMS: atom_id res chain seq x y z
N MET A 1 -2.40 -23.36 -27.82
CA MET A 1 -1.71 -22.38 -26.94
C MET A 1 -2.29 -22.55 -25.53
N HIS A 2 -1.54 -22.48 -24.42
CA HIS A 2 -1.99 -22.44 -23.00
C HIS A 2 -1.54 -23.54 -21.99
N PHE A 3 -0.64 -24.47 -22.32
CA PHE A 3 -0.10 -25.41 -21.29
C PHE A 3 1.36 -25.17 -20.87
N ARG A 4 2.12 -24.35 -21.61
CA ARG A 4 3.52 -24.04 -21.28
C ARG A 4 3.64 -22.97 -20.19
N ASP A 5 2.70 -22.02 -20.14
CA ASP A 5 2.75 -20.89 -19.21
C ASP A 5 2.56 -21.30 -17.74
N ILE A 6 1.71 -22.28 -17.46
CA ILE A 6 1.39 -22.71 -16.08
C ILE A 6 2.64 -23.22 -15.34
N ARG A 7 3.57 -23.89 -16.04
CA ARG A 7 4.82 -24.37 -15.45
C ARG A 7 5.79 -23.22 -15.17
N THR A 8 5.80 -22.22 -16.03
CA THR A 8 6.64 -21.03 -15.87
C THR A 8 6.17 -20.20 -14.67
N PHE A 9 4.86 -19.96 -14.53
CA PHE A 9 4.30 -19.25 -13.38
C PHE A 9 4.67 -19.89 -12.05
N LYS A 10 4.49 -21.21 -11.91
CA LYS A 10 4.89 -21.94 -10.70
C LYS A 10 6.38 -21.82 -10.36
N THR A 11 7.23 -21.66 -11.37
CA THR A 11 8.67 -21.49 -11.14
C THR A 11 8.99 -20.07 -10.68
N VAL A 12 8.28 -19.07 -11.21
CA VAL A 12 8.42 -17.67 -10.79
C VAL A 12 7.91 -17.49 -9.36
N ASP A 13 6.76 -18.07 -9.03
CA ASP A 13 6.16 -18.04 -7.69
C ASP A 13 7.11 -18.59 -6.63
N LYS A 14 7.70 -19.76 -6.89
CA LYS A 14 8.72 -20.34 -5.99
C LYS A 14 9.93 -19.45 -5.79
N LYS A 15 10.42 -18.80 -6.86
CA LYS A 15 11.54 -17.86 -6.76
C LYS A 15 11.18 -16.64 -5.94
N ILE A 16 9.95 -16.13 -6.04
CA ILE A 16 9.47 -15.00 -5.24
C ILE A 16 9.44 -15.39 -3.76
N GLU A 17 8.94 -16.58 -3.43
CA GLU A 17 8.94 -17.10 -2.06
C GLU A 17 10.36 -17.27 -1.51
N GLU A 18 11.28 -17.86 -2.28
CA GLU A 18 12.68 -17.98 -1.88
C GLU A 18 13.35 -16.62 -1.63
N LEU A 19 13.09 -15.63 -2.48
CA LEU A 19 13.61 -14.27 -2.32
C LEU A 19 12.97 -13.57 -1.11
N ALA A 20 11.68 -13.79 -0.87
CA ALA A 20 10.98 -13.24 0.29
C ALA A 20 11.56 -13.76 1.61
N VAL A 21 11.87 -15.05 1.68
CA VAL A 21 12.52 -15.66 2.85
C VAL A 21 13.94 -15.13 3.04
N LYS A 22 14.71 -14.96 1.95
CA LYS A 22 16.08 -14.42 2.03
C LYS A 22 16.13 -12.96 2.48
N LEU A 23 15.13 -12.17 2.12
CA LEU A 23 15.09 -10.75 2.43
C LEU A 23 14.67 -10.47 3.88
N ASP A 24 13.98 -11.43 4.52
CA ASP A 24 13.48 -11.39 5.91
C ASP A 24 12.94 -10.02 6.32
N SER A 25 12.15 -9.42 5.44
CA SER A 25 11.70 -8.05 5.61
C SER A 25 10.55 -7.99 6.61
N PRO A 26 10.54 -7.00 7.54
CA PRO A 26 9.47 -6.84 8.52
C PRO A 26 8.09 -6.56 7.90
N ILE A 27 8.01 -6.26 6.59
CA ILE A 27 6.74 -6.03 5.90
C ILE A 27 5.86 -7.28 5.86
N LEU A 28 6.47 -8.48 5.86
CA LEU A 28 5.77 -9.76 5.83
C LEU A 28 5.19 -10.14 7.21
N SER A 29 5.69 -9.52 8.28
CA SER A 29 5.18 -9.69 9.64
C SER A 29 3.87 -8.93 9.87
N ILE A 30 3.46 -8.05 8.95
CA ILE A 30 2.22 -7.28 9.09
C ILE A 30 1.03 -8.18 8.71
N PRO A 31 0.09 -8.45 9.64
CA PRO A 31 -1.05 -9.30 9.36
C PRO A 31 -1.94 -8.66 8.30
N GLY A 32 -2.14 -9.39 7.19
CA GLY A 32 -2.91 -8.94 6.03
C GLY A 32 -2.09 -8.50 4.82
N ILE A 33 -0.75 -8.47 4.92
CA ILE A 33 0.13 -8.35 3.75
C ILE A 33 0.56 -9.74 3.31
N GLY A 34 0.26 -10.10 2.05
CA GLY A 34 0.73 -11.35 1.45
C GLY A 34 2.14 -11.22 0.86
N ILE A 35 2.81 -12.35 0.62
CA ILE A 35 4.18 -12.40 0.10
C ILE A 35 4.32 -11.58 -1.20
N TYR A 36 3.44 -11.80 -2.18
CA TYR A 36 3.49 -11.07 -3.45
C TYR A 36 3.33 -9.56 -3.31
N SER A 37 2.40 -9.12 -2.46
CA SER A 37 2.14 -7.71 -2.26
C SER A 37 3.25 -7.04 -1.44
N GLY A 38 3.78 -7.73 -0.43
CA GLY A 38 4.95 -7.30 0.34
C GLY A 38 6.19 -7.17 -0.55
N MET A 39 6.47 -8.18 -1.38
CA MET A 39 7.58 -8.14 -2.33
C MET A 39 7.38 -7.08 -3.41
N SER A 40 6.15 -6.83 -3.87
CA SER A 40 5.85 -5.74 -4.79
C SER A 40 6.12 -4.38 -4.15
N ILE A 41 5.74 -4.19 -2.87
CA ILE A 41 6.04 -2.97 -2.13
C ILE A 41 7.55 -2.80 -1.95
N LEU A 42 8.27 -3.84 -1.54
CA LEU A 42 9.72 -3.79 -1.38
C LEU A 42 10.46 -3.53 -2.69
N SER A 43 10.01 -4.14 -3.79
CA SER A 43 10.58 -3.90 -5.11
C SER A 43 10.37 -2.46 -5.59
N GLU A 44 9.27 -1.82 -5.20
CA GLU A 44 8.94 -0.44 -5.58
C GLU A 44 9.58 0.59 -4.66
N THR A 45 9.64 0.30 -3.35
CA THR A 45 10.27 1.16 -2.35
C THR A 45 11.79 1.08 -2.43
N GLY A 46 12.34 -0.09 -2.78
CA GLY A 46 13.78 -0.34 -2.75
C GLY A 46 14.32 -0.26 -1.32
N ASP A 47 15.42 0.46 -1.14
CA ASP A 47 16.00 0.69 0.18
C ASP A 47 15.25 1.77 0.95
N ILE A 48 14.61 1.38 2.05
CA ILE A 48 13.80 2.25 2.90
C ILE A 48 14.66 3.28 3.66
N HIS A 49 15.96 3.04 3.82
CA HIS A 49 16.89 3.97 4.46
C HIS A 49 17.12 5.25 3.64
N ASN A 50 16.75 5.24 2.35
CA ASN A 50 16.77 6.45 1.52
C ASN A 50 15.70 7.48 1.92
N PHE A 51 14.70 7.07 2.72
CA PHE A 51 13.64 7.96 3.16
C PHE A 51 13.92 8.50 4.55
N SER A 52 14.10 9.82 4.65
CA SER A 52 14.38 10.48 5.92
C SER A 52 13.18 10.55 6.89
N SER A 53 11.97 10.18 6.45
CA SER A 53 10.75 10.17 7.26
C SER A 53 9.63 9.37 6.59
N ALA A 54 8.73 8.79 7.39
CA ALA A 54 7.52 8.10 6.93
C ALA A 54 6.65 8.98 6.01
N VAL A 55 6.62 10.30 6.23
CA VAL A 55 5.88 11.24 5.37
C VAL A 55 6.43 11.26 3.94
N LYS A 56 7.75 11.12 3.76
CA LYS A 56 8.36 11.03 2.43
C LYS A 56 8.02 9.73 1.72
N VAL A 57 7.91 8.63 2.48
CA VAL A 57 7.44 7.34 1.95
C VAL A 57 5.99 7.47 1.47
N MET A 58 5.12 8.12 2.26
CA MET A 58 3.73 8.37 1.87
C MET A 58 3.62 9.27 0.63
N GLY A 59 4.47 10.29 0.53
CA GLY A 59 4.59 11.15 -0.66
C GLY A 59 5.06 10.37 -1.89
N PHE A 60 6.04 9.49 -1.74
CA PHE A 60 6.57 8.63 -2.80
C PHE A 60 5.59 7.54 -3.25
N ALA A 61 4.78 7.01 -2.33
CA ALA A 61 3.65 6.16 -2.68
C ALA A 61 2.49 6.98 -3.28
N GLY A 62 2.49 8.30 -3.09
CA GLY A 62 1.43 9.21 -3.52
C GLY A 62 0.09 8.86 -2.88
N VAL A 63 0.13 8.48 -1.61
CA VAL A 63 -1.03 8.34 -0.72
C VAL A 63 -1.22 9.55 0.19
N ASP A 64 -0.30 10.49 0.15
CA ASP A 64 -0.46 11.79 0.80
C ASP A 64 -1.72 12.52 0.25
N PRO A 65 -2.63 13.01 1.13
CA PRO A 65 -3.74 13.84 0.71
C PRO A 65 -3.16 15.06 -0.01
N GLY A 66 -3.42 15.18 -1.31
CA GLY A 66 -2.86 16.29 -2.08
C GLY A 66 -3.38 17.59 -1.51
N THR A 67 -2.52 18.42 -0.91
CA THR A 67 -2.90 19.74 -0.43
C THR A 67 -3.23 20.63 -1.63
N TYR A 68 -4.51 20.73 -1.97
CA TYR A 68 -4.99 21.76 -2.88
C TYR A 68 -5.20 23.04 -2.07
N GLN A 69 -4.10 23.76 -1.79
CA GLN A 69 -4.18 25.11 -1.22
C GLN A 69 -4.14 26.13 -2.36
N SER A 70 -5.30 26.40 -2.95
CA SER A 70 -5.52 27.61 -3.75
C SER A 70 -6.21 28.64 -2.85
N GLY A 71 -5.42 29.52 -2.22
CA GLY A 71 -5.79 30.84 -1.68
C GLY A 71 -6.92 30.95 -0.65
N GLU A 72 -8.11 30.43 -0.94
CA GLU A 72 -9.36 30.68 -0.19
C GLU A 72 -10.28 29.44 -0.07
N TYR A 73 -9.91 28.26 -0.59
CA TYR A 73 -10.78 27.09 -0.56
C TYR A 73 -10.04 25.79 -0.19
N SER A 74 -10.31 25.26 1.01
CA SER A 74 -10.01 23.86 1.33
C SER A 74 -11.16 22.99 0.84
N ALA A 75 -10.98 22.33 -0.31
CA ALA A 75 -11.97 21.38 -0.79
C ALA A 75 -12.13 20.23 0.23
N PRO A 76 -13.36 19.87 0.66
CA PRO A 76 -13.60 18.78 1.62
C PRO A 76 -13.18 17.39 1.10
N ARG A 77 -12.81 17.32 -0.18
CA ARG A 77 -12.46 16.11 -0.92
C ARG A 77 -11.14 16.33 -1.65
N THR A 78 -10.04 16.35 -0.90
CA THR A 78 -8.70 16.46 -1.48
C THR A 78 -8.34 15.15 -2.20
N ALA A 79 -8.13 15.26 -3.51
CA ALA A 79 -7.65 14.14 -4.30
C ALA A 79 -6.23 13.77 -3.84
N LEU A 80 -5.91 12.47 -3.81
CA LEU A 80 -4.54 12.01 -3.56
C LEU A 80 -3.60 12.68 -4.55
N SER A 81 -2.41 13.07 -4.10
CA SER A 81 -1.46 13.81 -4.95
C SER A 81 -1.13 13.06 -6.25
N LYS A 82 -1.21 11.72 -6.24
CA LYS A 82 -0.87 10.80 -7.35
C LYS A 82 0.53 11.01 -7.93
N ARG A 83 1.38 11.83 -7.31
CA ARG A 83 2.74 12.18 -7.76
C ARG A 83 3.75 11.03 -7.60
N GLY A 84 3.40 10.03 -6.81
CA GLY A 84 4.23 8.86 -6.49
C GLY A 84 4.02 7.64 -7.39
N SER A 85 4.74 6.53 -7.11
CA SER A 85 4.66 5.28 -7.88
C SER A 85 3.22 4.75 -7.97
N ARG A 86 2.75 4.54 -9.21
CA ARG A 86 1.43 3.94 -9.50
C ARG A 86 1.33 2.50 -9.00
N HIS A 87 2.43 1.77 -9.06
CA HIS A 87 2.51 0.35 -8.72
C HIS A 87 2.54 0.17 -7.20
N LEU A 88 3.30 1.01 -6.51
CA LEU A 88 3.31 1.07 -5.04
C LEU A 88 1.93 1.43 -4.50
N ARG A 89 1.30 2.49 -5.02
CA ARG A 89 -0.07 2.87 -4.65
C ARG A 89 -1.05 1.74 -4.85
N LYS A 90 -1.02 1.08 -6.01
CA LYS A 90 -1.91 -0.06 -6.31
C LYS A 90 -1.72 -1.17 -5.27
N SER A 91 -0.48 -1.54 -4.97
CA SER A 91 -0.16 -2.61 -4.02
C SER A 91 -0.66 -2.29 -2.60
N LEU A 92 -0.49 -1.05 -2.15
CA LEU A 92 -0.99 -0.59 -0.86
C LEU A 92 -2.52 -0.63 -0.78
N TYR A 93 -3.22 -0.15 -1.80
CA TYR A 93 -4.69 -0.22 -1.85
C TYR A 93 -5.24 -1.64 -1.96
N GLN A 94 -4.48 -2.59 -2.51
CA GLN A 94 -4.88 -4.00 -2.53
C GLN A 94 -4.73 -4.63 -1.14
N CYS A 95 -3.71 -4.27 -0.37
CA CYS A 95 -3.47 -4.84 0.95
C CYS A 95 -4.32 -4.19 2.04
N ILE A 96 -4.69 -2.91 1.91
CA ILE A 96 -5.24 -2.15 3.03
C ILE A 96 -6.54 -2.73 3.58
N LEU A 97 -7.40 -3.30 2.73
CA LEU A 97 -8.63 -3.95 3.17
C LEU A 97 -8.32 -5.19 4.02
N THR A 98 -7.39 -6.01 3.57
CA THR A 98 -6.94 -7.22 4.27
C THR A 98 -6.26 -6.86 5.59
N VAL A 99 -5.41 -5.82 5.61
CA VAL A 99 -4.77 -5.29 6.82
C VAL A 99 -5.79 -4.73 7.79
N CYS A 100 -6.77 -3.94 7.32
CA CYS A 100 -7.86 -3.42 8.15
C CYS A 100 -8.73 -4.54 8.72
N THR A 101 -8.86 -5.67 8.03
CA THR A 101 -9.65 -6.81 8.52
C THR A 101 -8.87 -7.61 9.55
N ASN A 102 -7.58 -7.85 9.31
CA ASN A 102 -6.75 -8.72 10.14
C ASN A 102 -6.08 -7.99 11.31
N ASN A 103 -5.98 -6.66 11.28
CA ASN A 103 -5.38 -5.86 12.33
C ASN A 103 -6.41 -4.96 13.01
N LEU A 104 -6.65 -5.20 14.30
CA LEU A 104 -7.62 -4.45 15.11
C LEU A 104 -7.31 -2.95 15.19
N ALA A 105 -6.03 -2.55 15.20
CA ALA A 105 -5.65 -1.14 15.25
C ALA A 105 -6.06 -0.40 13.98
N PHE A 106 -5.74 -0.98 12.80
CA PHE A 106 -6.15 -0.43 11.52
C PHE A 106 -7.67 -0.48 11.33
N ASN A 107 -8.33 -1.55 11.80
CA ASN A 107 -9.79 -1.66 11.77
C ASN A 107 -10.46 -0.51 12.53
N LYS A 108 -9.98 -0.22 13.76
CA LYS A 108 -10.48 0.86 14.60
C LYS A 108 -10.30 2.22 13.91
N TYR A 109 -9.13 2.46 13.32
CA TYR A 109 -8.85 3.70 12.62
C TYR A 109 -9.72 3.87 11.36
N TYR A 110 -9.86 2.82 10.55
CA TYR A 110 -10.75 2.81 9.39
C TYR A 110 -12.21 3.09 9.79
N LYS A 111 -12.71 2.42 10.82
CA LYS A 111 -14.07 2.66 11.35
C LYS A 111 -14.26 4.07 11.88
N LEU A 112 -13.26 4.64 12.56
CA LEU A 112 -13.29 6.03 13.01
C LEU A 112 -13.40 7.00 11.82
N LYS A 113 -12.68 6.75 10.72
CA LYS A 113 -12.81 7.57 9.52
C LYS A 113 -14.17 7.41 8.84
N ARG A 114 -14.76 6.21 8.90
CA ARG A 114 -16.14 5.97 8.43
C ARG A 114 -17.18 6.68 9.30
N SER A 115 -17.01 6.70 10.62
CA SER A 115 -17.92 7.41 11.54
C SER A 115 -17.83 8.93 11.40
N GLN A 116 -16.70 9.46 10.93
CA GLN A 116 -16.54 10.87 10.53
C GLN A 116 -17.24 11.24 9.21
N GLY A 117 -18.05 10.35 8.63
CA GLY A 117 -18.80 10.59 7.40
C GLY A 117 -17.97 10.46 6.11
N LYS A 118 -16.73 9.94 6.18
CA LYS A 118 -15.90 9.76 4.98
C LYS A 118 -16.38 8.58 4.14
N SER A 119 -16.34 8.75 2.83
CA SER A 119 -16.61 7.67 1.88
C SER A 119 -15.60 6.53 2.04
N ASP A 120 -15.98 5.31 1.65
CA ASP A 120 -15.16 4.12 1.84
C ASP A 120 -13.75 4.25 1.23
N ARG A 121 -13.65 4.72 -0.02
CA ARG A 121 -12.36 4.98 -0.67
C ARG A 121 -11.52 6.04 0.06
N CYS A 122 -12.15 7.03 0.66
CA CYS A 122 -11.46 8.06 1.43
C CYS A 122 -10.95 7.49 2.76
N ALA A 123 -11.75 6.68 3.44
CA ALA A 123 -11.34 5.99 4.67
C ALA A 123 -10.18 5.00 4.43
N GLN A 124 -10.22 4.26 3.32
CA GLN A 124 -9.11 3.39 2.89
C GLN A 124 -7.83 4.21 2.63
N GLY A 125 -7.94 5.31 1.90
CA GLY A 125 -6.79 6.18 1.62
C GLY A 125 -6.17 6.81 2.86
N HIS A 126 -6.94 7.02 3.92
CA HIS A 126 -6.40 7.45 5.22
C HIS A 126 -5.73 6.33 6.00
N SER A 127 -6.08 5.08 5.74
CA SER A 127 -5.63 3.92 6.53
C SER A 127 -4.40 3.24 5.93
N VAL A 128 -4.07 3.52 4.66
CA VAL A 128 -2.81 3.11 4.01
C VAL A 128 -1.60 3.72 4.70
#